data_AF-A0A1F3TY61-F1
#
_entry.id   AF-A0A1F3TY61-F1
#
_cell.length_a   1.000
_cell.length_b   1.000
_cell.length_c   1.000
_cell.angle_alpha   90.00
_cell.angle_beta   90.00
_cell.angle_gamma   90.00
#
_symmetry.space_group_name_H-M   'P 1'
#
loop_
_entity.id
_entity.type
_entity.pdbx_description
1 polymer ?
#
loop_
_entity_poly.entity_id
_entity_poly.type
_entity_poly.pdbx_seq_one_letter_code
_entity_poly.pdbx_strand_id
1 'polypeptide(L)'
;MKTLFLILLFSIQGFSSELTEQDKKMDALFEKLELISDKKLDEKTDLETIKSALIALLELEKSDPSRTGVAMLASSYGDHESLYKKAAKQIETPENKKSLKEILGMMKKLSTSGNG
;
A
#
# COMPACT_ATOMS: atom_id res chain seq x y z
N MET A 1 22.54 41.79 -34.68
CA MET A 1 21.98 41.95 -33.31
C MET A 1 21.16 40.70 -33.01
N LYS A 2 21.72 39.78 -32.24
CA LYS A 2 21.02 38.61 -31.70
C LYS A 2 21.43 38.52 -30.24
N THR A 3 20.63 37.78 -29.49
CA THR A 3 20.81 37.43 -28.08
C THR A 3 20.29 38.48 -27.11
N LEU A 4 19.05 38.29 -26.67
CA LEU A 4 18.77 38.12 -25.25
C LEU A 4 17.43 37.38 -25.09
N PHE A 5 17.49 36.06 -25.10
CA PHE A 5 16.42 35.20 -24.57
C PHE A 5 17.11 34.22 -23.62
N LEU A 6 17.48 34.71 -22.45
CA LEU A 6 18.00 33.88 -21.37
C LEU A 6 17.45 34.46 -20.08
N ILE A 7 16.54 33.73 -19.47
CA ILE A 7 16.33 33.50 -18.02
C ILE A 7 14.92 32.89 -17.95
N LEU A 8 14.85 31.55 -18.01
CA LEU A 8 13.69 30.76 -17.53
C LEU A 8 14.03 29.26 -17.49
N LEU A 9 15.24 28.90 -17.03
CA LEU A 9 15.67 27.49 -16.95
C LEU A 9 16.33 27.09 -15.62
N PHE A 10 16.18 27.88 -14.55
CA PHE A 10 16.78 27.56 -13.24
C PHE A 10 15.81 26.94 -12.22
N SER A 11 14.59 26.57 -12.59
CA SER A 11 13.60 26.03 -11.63
C SER A 11 13.22 24.56 -11.83
N ILE A 12 13.78 23.85 -12.83
CA ILE A 12 13.29 22.49 -13.18
C ILE A 12 14.09 21.36 -12.50
N GLN A 13 15.28 21.62 -11.94
CA GLN A 13 16.11 20.55 -11.37
C GLN A 13 15.65 20.05 -9.99
N GLY A 14 14.83 20.82 -9.26
CA GLY A 14 14.32 20.40 -7.94
C GLY A 14 13.03 19.58 -7.99
N PHE A 15 12.19 19.81 -9.01
CA PHE A 15 10.84 19.24 -9.07
C PHE A 15 10.80 17.81 -9.63
N SER A 16 11.81 17.41 -10.42
CA SER A 16 11.83 16.10 -11.07
C SER A 16 12.34 14.95 -10.19
N SER A 17 13.15 15.26 -9.17
CA SER A 17 13.82 14.26 -8.32
C SER A 17 12.88 13.70 -7.24
N GLU A 18 12.03 14.55 -6.66
CA GLU A 18 11.05 14.11 -5.64
C GLU A 18 9.96 13.23 -6.25
N LEU A 19 9.47 13.55 -7.45
CA LEU A 19 8.51 12.73 -8.20
C LEU A 19 9.07 11.33 -8.48
N THR A 20 10.33 11.23 -8.90
CA THR A 20 10.95 9.92 -9.19
C THR A 20 11.28 9.10 -7.96
N GLU A 21 11.49 9.70 -6.79
CA GLU A 21 11.67 8.97 -5.53
C GLU A 21 10.36 8.48 -4.94
N GLN A 22 9.29 9.27 -5.06
CA GLN A 22 7.95 8.87 -4.60
C GLN A 22 7.41 7.70 -5.42
N ASP A 23 7.55 7.75 -6.75
CA ASP A 23 7.11 6.68 -7.65
C ASP A 23 7.83 5.35 -7.33
N LYS A 24 9.15 5.39 -7.14
CA LYS A 24 9.93 4.20 -6.75
C LYS A 24 9.51 3.61 -5.40
N LYS A 25 9.13 4.45 -4.43
CA LYS A 25 8.63 3.99 -3.14
C LYS A 25 7.28 3.30 -3.30
N MET A 26 6.39 3.85 -4.13
CA MET A 26 5.09 3.24 -4.41
C MET A 26 5.24 1.89 -5.10
N ASP A 27 6.11 1.78 -6.11
CA ASP A 27 6.38 0.52 -6.82
C ASP A 27 6.88 -0.56 -5.85
N ALA A 28 7.81 -0.21 -4.96
CA ALA A 28 8.34 -1.15 -3.96
C ALA A 28 7.26 -1.62 -2.96
N LEU A 29 6.31 -0.75 -2.61
CA LEU A 29 5.18 -1.14 -1.77
C LEU A 29 4.23 -2.08 -2.51
N PHE A 30 3.95 -1.84 -3.79
CA PHE A 30 3.11 -2.74 -4.60
C PHE A 30 3.76 -4.11 -4.82
N GLU A 31 5.05 -4.16 -5.16
CA GLU A 31 5.80 -5.42 -5.31
C GLU A 31 5.74 -6.24 -4.02
N LYS A 32 5.86 -5.60 -2.86
CA LYS A 32 5.72 -6.25 -1.55
C LYS A 32 4.32 -6.84 -1.34
N LEU A 33 3.26 -6.17 -1.80
CA LEU A 33 1.89 -6.67 -1.68
C LEU A 33 1.63 -7.85 -2.62
N GLU A 34 2.17 -7.81 -3.84
CA GLU A 34 2.08 -8.89 -4.84
C GLU A 34 2.75 -10.19 -4.33
N LEU A 35 3.94 -10.07 -3.74
CA LEU A 35 4.61 -11.21 -3.13
C LEU A 35 3.80 -11.88 -2.01
N ILE A 36 2.94 -11.12 -1.33
CA ILE A 36 2.11 -11.61 -0.23
C ILE A 36 0.77 -12.15 -0.73
N SER A 37 0.20 -11.57 -1.80
CA SER A 37 -1.02 -12.09 -2.41
C SER A 37 -0.85 -13.51 -2.93
N ASP A 38 0.33 -13.81 -3.48
CA ASP A 38 0.61 -15.10 -4.13
C ASP A 38 1.19 -16.15 -3.18
N LYS A 39 1.51 -15.74 -1.93
CA LYS A 39 2.11 -16.62 -0.93
C LYS A 39 1.05 -17.50 -0.28
N LYS A 40 1.36 -18.80 -0.15
CA LYS A 40 0.66 -19.68 0.80
C LYS A 40 1.05 -19.29 2.22
N LEU A 41 0.12 -18.69 2.96
CA LEU A 41 0.37 -18.19 4.31
C LEU A 41 0.25 -19.31 5.34
N ASP A 42 1.17 -19.32 6.30
CA ASP A 42 1.12 -20.11 7.54
C ASP A 42 0.84 -19.17 8.72
N GLU A 43 -0.27 -19.42 9.43
CA GLU A 43 -0.74 -18.61 10.56
C GLU A 43 0.29 -18.49 11.71
N LYS A 44 1.23 -19.42 11.83
CA LYS A 44 2.24 -19.44 12.90
C LYS A 44 3.49 -18.63 12.57
N THR A 45 3.85 -18.51 11.28
CA THR A 45 5.11 -17.88 10.87
C THR A 45 4.92 -16.55 10.16
N ASP A 46 3.77 -16.33 9.52
CA ASP A 46 3.60 -15.20 8.59
C ASP A 46 2.95 -13.96 9.23
N LEU A 47 2.77 -13.95 10.55
CA LEU A 47 2.19 -12.80 11.25
C LEU A 47 2.97 -11.49 10.98
N GLU A 48 4.30 -11.53 11.01
CA GLU A 48 5.13 -10.35 10.72
C GLU A 48 5.07 -9.94 9.26
N THR A 49 4.91 -10.89 8.33
CA THR A 49 4.70 -10.62 6.91
C THR A 49 3.37 -9.88 6.70
N ILE A 50 2.29 -10.32 7.34
CA ILE A 50 0.99 -9.66 7.24
C ILE A 50 0.98 -8.29 7.91
N LYS A 51 1.66 -8.12 9.05
CA LYS A 51 1.87 -6.79 9.65
C LYS A 51 2.58 -5.85 8.68
N SER A 52 3.65 -6.34 8.07
CA SER A 52 4.41 -5.63 7.05
C SER A 52 3.57 -5.22 5.83
N ALA A 53 2.61 -6.04 5.44
CA ALA A 53 1.67 -5.77 4.34
C ALA A 53 0.67 -4.68 4.72
N LEU A 54 0.09 -4.77 5.92
CA LEU A 54 -0.87 -3.78 6.40
C LEU A 54 -0.23 -2.41 6.63
N ILE A 55 1.03 -2.36 7.08
CA ILE A 55 1.80 -1.12 7.16
C ILE A 55 1.99 -0.51 5.76
N ALA A 56 2.37 -1.34 4.77
CA ALA A 56 2.51 -0.88 3.39
C ALA A 56 1.20 -0.29 2.84
N LEU A 57 0.05 -0.89 3.15
CA LEU A 57 -1.25 -0.34 2.77
C LEU A 57 -1.59 0.98 3.45
N LEU A 58 -1.26 1.13 4.73
CA LEU A 58 -1.43 2.39 5.45
C LEU A 58 -0.53 3.51 4.89
N GLU A 59 0.65 3.14 4.38
CA GLU A 59 1.56 4.08 3.70
C GLU A 59 1.01 4.45 2.32
N LEU A 60 0.55 3.46 1.54
CA LEU A 60 -0.10 3.70 0.25
C LEU A 60 -1.33 4.59 0.40
N GLU A 61 -2.20 4.36 1.39
CA GLU A 61 -3.41 5.18 1.59
C GLU A 61 -3.11 6.67 1.77
N LYS A 62 -1.93 7.02 2.30
CA LYS A 62 -1.48 8.41 2.47
C LYS A 62 -0.98 9.04 1.16
N SER A 63 -0.41 8.24 0.27
CA SER A 63 0.26 8.69 -0.95
C SER A 63 -0.60 8.54 -2.21
N ASP A 64 -1.33 7.43 -2.30
CA ASP A 64 -2.31 7.12 -3.34
C ASP A 64 -3.43 6.25 -2.73
N PRO A 65 -4.62 6.81 -2.47
CA PRO A 65 -5.76 6.08 -1.92
C PRO A 65 -6.37 5.08 -2.94
N SER A 66 -5.67 4.77 -4.04
CA SER A 66 -6.07 3.72 -4.95
C SER A 66 -6.27 2.41 -4.18
N ARG A 67 -7.46 1.83 -4.35
CA ARG A 67 -7.86 0.59 -3.67
C ARG A 67 -7.17 -0.64 -4.24
N THR A 68 -6.20 -0.46 -5.12
CA THR A 68 -5.47 -1.51 -5.84
C THR A 68 -4.75 -2.42 -4.85
N GLY A 69 -3.99 -1.87 -3.90
CA GLY A 69 -3.29 -2.69 -2.90
C GLY A 69 -4.25 -3.48 -2.00
N VAL A 70 -5.40 -2.89 -1.67
CA VAL A 70 -6.46 -3.56 -0.92
C VAL A 70 -7.05 -4.73 -1.70
N ALA A 71 -7.25 -4.56 -3.02
CA ALA A 71 -7.76 -5.61 -3.89
C ALA A 71 -6.78 -6.78 -4.04
N MET A 72 -5.48 -6.50 -4.15
CA MET A 72 -4.44 -7.55 -4.26
C MET A 72 -4.47 -8.51 -3.07
N LEU A 73 -4.66 -7.98 -1.86
CA LEU A 73 -4.68 -8.80 -0.64
C LEU A 73 -6.06 -9.34 -0.28
N ALA A 74 -7.12 -8.97 -0.99
CA ALA A 74 -8.49 -9.33 -0.62
C ALA A 74 -8.72 -10.86 -0.62
N SER A 75 -8.21 -11.57 -1.62
CA SER A 75 -8.36 -13.04 -1.68
C SER A 75 -7.65 -13.70 -0.48
N SER A 76 -6.38 -13.36 -0.27
CA SER A 76 -5.58 -13.86 0.86
C SER A 76 -6.20 -13.51 2.22
N TYR A 77 -6.78 -12.32 2.35
CA TYR A 77 -7.55 -11.94 3.53
C TYR A 77 -8.77 -12.84 3.75
N GLY A 78 -9.47 -13.23 2.69
CA GLY A 78 -10.63 -14.14 2.77
C GLY A 78 -10.25 -15.49 3.38
N ASP A 79 -9.14 -16.06 2.95
CA ASP A 79 -8.65 -17.36 3.42
C ASP A 79 -8.03 -17.29 4.84
N HIS A 80 -7.54 -16.11 5.23
CA HIS A 80 -6.76 -15.92 6.46
C HIS A 80 -7.23 -14.73 7.33
N GLU A 81 -8.54 -14.47 7.39
CA GLU A 81 -9.14 -13.30 8.07
C GLU A 81 -8.68 -13.16 9.55
N SER A 82 -8.52 -14.29 10.25
CA SER A 82 -8.01 -14.37 11.63
C SER A 82 -6.62 -13.74 11.78
N LEU A 83 -5.70 -14.09 10.87
CA LEU A 83 -4.30 -13.67 10.89
C LEU A 83 -4.19 -12.17 10.60
N TYR A 84 -4.92 -11.67 9.61
CA TYR A 84 -4.97 -10.24 9.29
C TYR A 84 -5.54 -9.41 10.43
N LYS A 85 -6.61 -9.87 11.09
CA LYS A 85 -7.14 -9.18 12.28
C LYS A 85 -6.15 -9.17 13.44
N LYS A 86 -5.42 -10.26 13.65
CA LYS A 86 -4.37 -10.35 14.68
C LYS A 86 -3.22 -9.39 14.38
N ALA A 87 -2.76 -9.34 13.13
CA ALA A 87 -1.73 -8.42 12.67
C ALA A 87 -2.17 -6.96 12.85
N ALA A 88 -3.38 -6.61 12.40
CA ALA A 88 -3.93 -5.26 12.53
C ALA A 88 -3.95 -4.78 13.98
N LYS A 89 -4.38 -5.63 14.94
CA LYS A 89 -4.36 -5.30 16.37
C LYS A 89 -2.97 -4.97 16.91
N GLN A 90 -1.90 -5.55 16.36
CA GLN A 90 -0.54 -5.30 16.82
C GLN A 90 0.06 -4.00 16.27
N ILE A 91 -0.50 -3.46 15.19
CA ILE A 91 -0.02 -2.22 14.55
C ILE A 91 -1.02 -1.06 14.72
N GLU A 92 -2.17 -1.31 15.33
CA GLU A 92 -3.20 -0.30 15.57
C GLU A 92 -2.69 0.79 16.52
N THR A 93 -2.78 2.03 16.06
CA THR A 93 -2.56 3.25 16.83
C THR A 93 -3.81 4.12 16.74
N PRO A 94 -4.02 5.08 17.67
CA PRO A 94 -5.14 6.02 17.56
C PRO A 94 -5.22 6.75 16.21
N GLU A 95 -4.07 6.99 15.59
CA GLU A 95 -3.93 7.71 14.31
C GLU A 95 -4.35 6.87 13.11
N ASN A 96 -4.02 5.57 13.09
CA ASN A 96 -4.27 4.70 11.93
C ASN A 96 -5.53 3.82 12.07
N LYS A 97 -6.17 3.81 13.24
CA LYS A 97 -7.31 2.93 13.56
C LYS A 97 -8.45 3.00 12.55
N LYS A 98 -8.80 4.22 12.10
CA LYS A 98 -9.88 4.42 11.13
C LYS A 98 -9.52 3.80 9.78
N SER A 99 -8.35 4.14 9.26
CA SER A 99 -7.80 3.61 8.01
C SER A 99 -7.68 2.09 8.03
N LEU A 100 -7.13 1.49 9.11
CA LEU A 100 -7.07 0.04 9.28
C LEU A 100 -8.46 -0.61 9.20
N LYS A 101 -9.46 -0.03 9.86
CA LYS A 101 -10.83 -0.54 9.83
C LYS A 101 -11.43 -0.47 8.42
N GLU A 102 -11.15 0.61 7.69
CA GLU A 102 -11.61 0.78 6.30
C GLU A 102 -10.93 -0.20 5.36
N ILE A 103 -9.60 -0.37 5.44
CA ILE A 103 -8.82 -1.35 4.70
C ILE A 103 -9.40 -2.76 4.89
N LEU A 104 -9.52 -3.23 6.14
CA LEU A 104 -10.02 -4.57 6.43
C LEU A 104 -11.49 -4.74 5.97
N GLY A 105 -12.30 -3.70 6.13
CA GLY A 105 -13.69 -3.69 5.66
C GLY A 105 -13.80 -3.80 4.14
N MET A 106 -12.91 -3.16 3.40
CA MET A 106 -12.85 -3.26 1.94
C MET A 106 -12.33 -4.62 1.48
N MET A 107 -11.25 -5.14 2.09
CA MET A 107 -10.76 -6.49 1.79
C MET A 107 -11.86 -7.53 1.96
N LYS A 108 -12.60 -7.47 3.08
CA LYS A 108 -13.72 -8.36 3.35
C LYS A 108 -14.81 -8.30 2.28
N LYS A 109 -15.19 -7.10 1.84
CA LYS A 109 -16.19 -6.95 0.79
C LYS A 109 -15.69 -7.60 -0.50
N LEU A 110 -14.47 -7.27 -0.92
CA LEU A 110 -13.86 -7.78 -2.15
C LEU A 110 -13.66 -9.30 -2.12
N SER A 111 -13.24 -9.87 -0.99
CA SER A 111 -13.04 -11.32 -0.84
C SER A 111 -14.36 -12.09 -0.96
N THR A 112 -15.47 -11.49 -0.55
CA THR A 112 -16.81 -12.11 -0.67
C THR A 112 -17.49 -11.85 -2.01
N SER A 113 -17.15 -10.77 -2.70
CA SER A 113 -17.76 -10.42 -4.00
C SER A 113 -17.12 -11.15 -5.19
N GLY A 114 -15.96 -11.81 -5.01
CA GLY A 114 -15.29 -12.61 -6.04
C GLY A 114 -15.77 -14.06 -6.19
N ASN A 115 -16.56 -14.57 -5.24
CA ASN A 115 -17.16 -15.91 -5.30
C ASN A 115 -18.57 -15.82 -5.90
N GLY A 116 -18.63 -15.66 -7.23
CA GLY A 116 -19.83 -15.89 -8.03
C GLY A 116 -20.01 -17.36 -8.39
#